data_AF-A0A353Z6V6-F1
#
_entry.id   AF-A0A353Z6V6-F1
#
_cell.length_a   1.000
_cell.length_b   1.000
_cell.length_c   1.000
_cell.angle_alpha   90.00
_cell.angle_beta   90.00
_cell.angle_gamma   90.00
#
_symmetry.space_group_name_H-M   'P 1'
#
loop_
_entity.id
_entity.type
_entity.pdbx_description
1 polymer ?
#
loop_
_entity_poly.entity_id
_entity_poly.type
_entity_poly.pdbx_seq_one_letter_code
_entity_poly.pdbx_strand_id
1 'polypeptide(L)' 'MRRSPVVRDDSRLERKLDLLLNHLQIGMNEGVNDRIRELMKSGDKLGAIKLYRERTGAGLKEAKDYVEQLSE' A
#
# COMPACT_ATOMS: atom_id res chain seq x y z
N MET A 1 8.75 7.11 15.29
CA MET A 1 7.92 7.72 14.24
C MET A 1 6.51 7.18 14.40
N ARG A 2 5.52 8.08 14.49
CA ARG A 2 4.19 7.84 15.08
C ARG A 2 3.36 6.85 14.23
N ARG A 3 3.06 5.66 14.77
CA ARG A 3 1.91 4.88 14.30
C ARG A 3 0.67 5.52 14.93
N SER A 4 -0.18 6.11 14.10
CA SER A 4 -1.47 6.63 14.54
C SER A 4 -2.23 5.49 15.25
N PRO A 5 -2.71 5.69 16.49
CA PRO A 5 -3.53 4.68 17.14
C PRO A 5 -4.84 4.68 16.37
N VAL A 6 -5.06 3.63 15.60
CA VAL A 6 -6.39 3.34 15.08
C VAL A 6 -7.22 2.99 16.31
N VAL A 7 -7.91 3.99 16.84
CA VAL A 7 -8.91 3.81 17.89
C VAL A 7 -10.05 3.03 17.23
N ARG A 8 -10.00 1.70 17.33
CA ARG A 8 -11.02 0.76 16.85
C ARG A 8 -11.81 0.27 18.06
N ASP A 9 -12.78 1.07 18.46
CA ASP A 9 -13.94 0.51 19.14
C ASP A 9 -14.86 -0.06 18.05
N ASP A 10 -14.63 -1.30 17.57
CA ASP A 10 -15.68 -2.09 16.91
C ASP A 10 -15.36 -3.60 16.73
N SER A 11 -16.25 -4.42 17.30
CA SER A 11 -16.75 -5.71 16.81
C SER A 11 -15.82 -6.88 16.43
N ARG A 12 -16.30 -8.09 16.76
CA ARG A 12 -15.81 -9.40 16.27
C ARG A 12 -15.63 -9.47 14.74
N LEU A 13 -16.30 -8.59 14.00
CA LEU A 13 -16.24 -8.50 12.55
C LEU A 13 -14.87 -8.00 12.06
N GLU A 14 -14.32 -6.94 12.66
CA GLU A 14 -13.00 -6.40 12.31
C GLU A 14 -11.92 -7.47 12.47
N ARG A 15 -11.95 -8.19 13.61
CA ARG A 15 -10.99 -9.28 13.87
C ARG A 15 -11.11 -10.45 12.90
N LYS A 16 -12.33 -10.79 12.46
CA LYS A 16 -12.54 -11.81 11.42
C LYS A 16 -12.04 -11.33 10.06
N LEU A 17 -12.24 -10.06 9.74
CA LEU A 17 -11.79 -9.46 8.51
C LEU A 17 -10.26 -9.49 8.42
N ASP A 18 -9.56 -9.09 9.48
CA ASP A 18 -8.09 -9.19 9.54
C ASP A 18 -7.60 -10.63 9.36
N LEU A 19 -8.25 -11.62 9.99
CA LEU A 19 -7.88 -13.04 9.83
C LEU A 19 -8.09 -13.54 8.40
N LEU A 20 -9.21 -13.16 7.75
CA LEU A 20 -9.52 -13.56 6.38
C LEU A 20 -8.56 -12.92 5.38
N LEU A 21 -8.27 -11.62 5.52
CA LEU A 21 -7.34 -10.91 4.65
C LEU A 21 -5.93 -11.54 4.72
N ASN A 22 -5.46 -11.85 5.92
CA ASN A 22 -4.17 -12.54 6.11
C ASN A 22 -4.18 -13.97 5.54
N HIS A 23 -5.24 -14.74 5.76
CA HIS A 23 -5.34 -16.11 5.26
C HIS A 23 -5.38 -16.18 3.74
N LEU A 24 -6.09 -15.24 3.11
CA LEU A 24 -6.19 -15.14 1.66
C LEU A 24 -4.98 -14.44 1.03
N GLN A 25 -4.01 -14.00 1.85
CA GLN A 25 -2.84 -13.21 1.45
C GLN A 25 -3.18 -11.93 0.68
N ILE A 26 -4.40 -11.41 0.86
CA ILE A 26 -4.89 -10.24 0.13
C ILE A 26 -4.30 -8.99 0.75
N GLY A 27 -3.35 -8.39 0.04
CA GLY A 27 -2.92 -7.04 0.31
C GLY A 27 -3.82 -6.07 -0.45
N MET A 28 -4.27 -4.97 0.17
CA MET A 28 -5.01 -3.89 -0.51
C MET A 28 -4.25 -3.28 -1.71
N ASN A 29 -3.02 -3.72 -1.99
CA ASN A 29 -2.11 -3.16 -2.98
C ASN A 29 -1.58 -4.16 -4.02
N GLU A 30 -1.99 -5.43 -4.03
CA GLU A 30 -1.40 -6.43 -4.96
C GLU A 30 -1.51 -5.99 -6.43
N GLY A 31 -2.66 -5.50 -6.88
CA GLY A 31 -2.80 -4.98 -8.26
C GLY A 31 -2.13 -3.63 -8.52
N VAL A 32 -1.85 -2.85 -7.48
CA VAL A 32 -1.15 -1.55 -7.59
C VAL A 32 0.35 -1.78 -7.73
N ASN A 33 0.89 -2.81 -7.06
CA ASN A 33 2.31 -3.13 -7.06
C ASN A 33 2.81 -3.58 -8.43
N ASP A 34 2.05 -4.40 -9.15
CA ASP A 34 2.43 -4.82 -10.49
C ASP A 34 2.49 -3.64 -11.46
N ARG A 35 1.53 -2.72 -11.35
CA ARG A 35 1.49 -1.49 -12.15
C ARG A 35 2.63 -0.54 -11.80
N ILE A 36 2.99 -0.42 -10.52
CA ILE A 36 4.18 0.33 -10.06
C ILE A 36 5.44 -0.28 -10.66
N ARG A 37 5.59 -1.61 -10.65
CA ARG A 37 6.75 -2.30 -11.25
C ARG A 37 6.84 -2.09 -12.76
N GLU A 38 5.72 -2.09 -13.48
CA GLU A 38 5.67 -1.76 -14.91
C GLU A 38 6.19 -0.34 -15.18
N LEU A 39 5.69 0.65 -14.42
CA LEU A 39 6.13 2.05 -14.54
C LEU A 39 7.61 2.23 -14.19
N MET A 40 8.11 1.49 -13.20
CA MET A 40 9.53 1.49 -12.84
C MET A 40 10.41 0.87 -13.94
N LYS A 41 9.96 -0.22 -14.57
CA LYS A 41 10.66 -0.84 -15.72
C LYS A 41 10.73 0.09 -16.94
N SER A 42 9.72 0.93 -17.14
CA SER A 42 9.74 1.96 -18.19
C SER A 42 10.51 3.22 -17.83
N GLY A 43 11.12 3.29 -16.63
CA GLY A 43 11.84 4.46 -16.14
C GLY A 43 10.96 5.61 -15.63
N ASP A 44 9.64 5.41 -15.55
CA ASP A 44 8.68 6.42 -15.09
C ASP A 44 8.44 6.34 -13.57
N LYS A 45 9.49 6.68 -12.80
CA LYS A 45 9.45 6.69 -11.33
C LYS A 45 8.44 7.68 -10.77
N LEU A 46 8.20 8.79 -11.47
CA LEU A 46 7.24 9.80 -11.02
C LEU A 46 5.80 9.29 -11.17
N GLY A 47 5.49 8.62 -12.28
CA GLY A 47 4.21 7.96 -12.50
C GLY A 47 3.92 6.89 -11.45
N ALA A 48 4.93 6.07 -11.09
CA ALA A 48 4.82 5.07 -10.03
C ALA A 48 4.46 5.69 -8.67
N ILE A 49 5.15 6.76 -8.27
CA ILE A 49 4.87 7.49 -7.02
C ILE A 49 3.46 8.09 -7.04
N LYS A 50 3.05 8.68 -8.17
CA LYS A 50 1.70 9.26 -8.33
C LYS A 50 0.62 8.19 -8.18
N LEU A 51 0.78 7.05 -8.85
CA LEU A 51 -0.17 5.94 -8.79
C LEU A 51 -0.36 5.43 -7.36
N TYR A 52 0.74 5.23 -6.62
CA TYR A 52 0.66 4.78 -5.23
C TYR A 52 -0.13 5.76 -4.36
N ARG A 53 0.12 7.07 -4.50
CA ARG A 53 -0.60 8.12 -3.75
C ARG A 53 -2.09 8.15 -4.06
N GLU A 54 -2.47 8.02 -5.33
CA GLU A 54 -3.87 8.04 -5.74
C GLU A 54 -4.64 6.83 -5.22
N ARG A 55 -3.97 5.67 -5.09
CA ARG A 55 -4.60 4.43 -4.65
C ARG A 55 -4.64 4.25 -3.13
N THR A 56 -3.66 4.81 -2.42
CA THR A 56 -3.51 4.61 -0.97
C THR A 56 -3.81 5.86 -0.14
N GLY A 57 -3.86 7.04 -0.76
CA GLY A 57 -3.93 8.32 -0.06
C GLY A 57 -2.63 8.72 0.64
N ALA A 58 -1.53 8.00 0.41
CA ALA A 58 -0.26 8.22 1.10
C ALA A 58 0.35 9.60 0.80
N GLY A 59 1.13 10.10 1.77
CA GLY A 59 1.95 11.29 1.60
C GLY A 59 3.04 11.07 0.54
N LEU A 60 3.56 12.17 -0.02
CA LEU A 60 4.59 12.10 -1.06
C LEU A 60 5.85 11.35 -0.59
N LYS A 61 6.25 11.56 0.66
CA LYS A 61 7.40 10.88 1.26
C LYS A 61 7.17 9.37 1.35
N GLU A 62 6.04 8.95 1.92
CA GLU A 62 5.68 7.53 2.08
C GLU A 62 5.57 6.82 0.73
N ALA A 63 5.00 7.49 -0.26
CA ALA A 63 4.89 6.94 -1.61
C ALA A 63 6.25 6.76 -2.29
N LYS A 64 7.16 7.74 -2.11
CA LYS A 64 8.53 7.63 -2.61
C LYS A 64 9.26 6.45 -1.94
N ASP A 65 9.23 6.39 -0.61
CA ASP A 65 9.91 5.34 0.17
C ASP A 65 9.40 3.95 -0.26
N TYR A 66 8.09 3.80 -0.48
CA TYR A 66 7.50 2.53 -0.92
C TYR A 66 7.93 2.13 -2.35
N VAL A 67 7.89 3.08 -3.29
CA VAL A 67 8.31 2.82 -4.67
C VAL A 67 9.81 2.48 -4.73
N GLU A 68 10.63 3.07 -3.86
CA GLU A 68 12.06 2.73 -3.73
C GLU A 68 12.26 1.32 -3.17
N GLN A 69 11.50 0.91 -2.14
CA GLN A 69 11.55 -0.46 -1.61
C GLN A 69 11.12 -1.52 -2.63
N LEU A 70 10.21 -1.18 -3.56
CA LEU A 70 9.79 -2.08 -4.62
C LEU A 70 10.80 -2.23 -5.77
N SER A 71 11.81 -1.37 -5.82
CA SER A 71 12.87 -1.40 -6.84
C SER A 71 14.13 -2.16 -6.42
N GLU A 72 14.19 -2.63 -5.17
CA GLU A 72 15.25 -3.47 -4.59
C GLU A 72 14.82 -4.94 -4.57
#